data_AF-A0A1I7BQB3-F1
#
_entry.id   AF-A0A1I7BQB3-F1
#
_cell.length_a   1.000
_cell.length_b   1.000
_cell.length_c   1.000
_cell.angle_alpha   90.00
_cell.angle_beta   90.00
_cell.angle_gamma   90.00
#
_symmetry.space_group_name_H-M   'P 1'
#
loop_
_entity.id
_entity.type
_entity.pdbx_description
1 polymer ?
#
loop_
_entity_poly.entity_id
_entity_poly.type
_entity_poly.pdbx_seq_one_letter_code
_entity_poly.pdbx_strand_id
1 'polypeptide(L)' 'MTIHPEGWRKSSRSGQRTNCVEVGRVADGAAVRDTKDRSAGYFTTTGPQWTAFIDAVKSDRFD' A
#
# COMPACT_ATOMS: atom_id res chain seq x y z
N MET A 1 21.01 0.23 1.87
CA MET A 1 20.17 -0.46 2.87
C MET A 1 18.83 -0.72 2.19
N THR A 2 18.58 -1.94 1.74
CA THR A 2 17.40 -2.26 0.93
C THR A 2 16.18 -2.31 1.86
N ILE A 3 15.16 -1.52 1.57
CA ILE A 3 13.91 -1.56 2.33
C ILE A 3 13.19 -2.84 1.95
N HIS A 4 13.07 -3.78 2.90
CA HIS A 4 12.37 -5.04 2.73
C HIS A 4 11.02 -4.98 3.45
N PRO A 5 9.90 -4.95 2.71
CA PRO A 5 8.58 -4.95 3.31
C PRO A 5 8.20 -6.32 3.84
N GLU A 6 7.62 -6.34 5.03
CA GLU A 6 7.22 -7.55 5.74
C GLU A 6 5.74 -7.49 6.14
N GLY A 7 5.18 -8.65 6.50
CA GLY A 7 3.81 -8.72 7.03
C GLY A 7 2.72 -8.24 6.06
N TRP A 8 2.84 -8.59 4.78
CA TRP A 8 1.85 -8.26 3.75
C TRP A 8 0.43 -8.66 4.14
N ARG A 9 -0.51 -7.72 4.02
CA ARG A 9 -1.95 -7.94 4.23
C ARG A 9 -2.72 -7.55 2.99
N LYS A 10 -3.44 -8.50 2.41
CA LYS A 10 -4.39 -8.25 1.33
C LYS A 10 -5.61 -7.51 1.86
N SER A 11 -6.07 -6.50 1.11
CA SER A 11 -7.30 -5.79 1.44
C SER A 11 -8.52 -6.72 1.36
N SER A 12 -9.43 -6.61 2.33
CA SER A 12 -10.73 -7.29 2.29
C SER A 12 -11.65 -6.74 1.20
N ARG A 13 -11.34 -5.55 0.65
CA ARG A 13 -12.04 -4.95 -0.50
C ARG A 13 -11.57 -5.51 -1.84
N SER A 14 -10.54 -6.36 -1.85
CA SER A 14 -10.11 -7.07 -3.06
C SER A 14 -11.10 -8.19 -3.39
N GLY A 15 -11.91 -7.97 -4.42
CA GLY A 15 -12.82 -8.98 -4.95
C GLY A 15 -12.08 -10.11 -5.67
N GLN A 16 -12.83 -11.11 -6.17
CA GLN A 16 -12.24 -12.23 -6.92
C GLN A 16 -11.45 -11.77 -8.15
N ARG A 17 -11.84 -10.65 -8.77
CA ARG A 17 -11.22 -10.15 -10.01
C ARG A 17 -10.96 -8.65 -10.04
N THR A 18 -11.16 -7.89 -8.96
CA THR A 18 -11.03 -6.42 -8.97
C THR A 18 -10.41 -5.89 -7.67
N ASN A 19 -9.85 -4.68 -7.73
CA ASN A 19 -9.37 -3.90 -6.57
C ASN A 19 -8.34 -4.63 -5.71
N CYS A 20 -7.42 -5.34 -6.36
CA CYS A 20 -6.46 -6.24 -5.73
C CYS A 20 -5.25 -5.47 -5.18
N VAL A 21 -5.26 -5.16 -3.88
CA VAL A 21 -4.19 -4.38 -3.23
C VAL A 21 -3.71 -5.11 -1.98
N GLU A 22 -2.39 -5.18 -1.80
CA GLU A 22 -1.75 -5.61 -0.55
C GLU A 22 -0.94 -4.45 0.04
N VAL A 23 -0.95 -4.33 1.37
CA VAL A 23 -0.12 -3.38 2.12
C VAL A 23 0.86 -4.16 3.00
N GLY A 24 2.14 -3.81 2.91
CA GLY A 24 3.22 -4.33 3.74
C GLY A 24 3.74 -3.25 4.69
N ARG A 25 4.37 -3.66 5.79
CA ARG A 25 5.06 -2.74 6.70
C ARG A 25 6.51 -2.61 6.28
N VAL A 26 7.04 -1.40 6.37
CA VAL A 26 8.48 -1.13 6.32
C VAL A 26 8.88 -0.38 7.60
N ALA A 27 10.17 -0.36 7.93
CA ALA A 27 10.67 0.13 9.23
C ALA A 27 10.10 1.50 9.66
N ASP A 28 9.90 2.41 8.70
CA ASP A 28 9.30 3.73 8.95
C ASP A 28 8.17 4.03 7.95
N GLY A 29 7.26 3.09 7.67
CA GLY A 29 6.13 3.37 6.80
C GLY A 29 5.43 2.16 6.19
N ALA A 30 4.96 2.32 4.97
CA ALA A 30 4.16 1.32 4.27
C ALA A 30 4.73 0.98 2.89
N ALA A 31 4.46 -0.24 2.43
CA ALA A 31 4.62 -0.65 1.05
C ALA A 31 3.26 -1.03 0.46
N VAL A 32 3.02 -0.66 -0.79
CA VAL A 32 1.77 -0.97 -1.51
C VAL A 32 2.09 -1.67 -2.82
N ARG A 33 1.35 -2.74 -3.13
CA ARG A 33 1.47 -3.45 -4.40
C ARG A 33 0.15 -4.00 -4.89
N ASP A 34 0.10 -4.32 -6.18
CA ASP A 34 -0.98 -5.10 -6.78
C ASP A 34 -0.88 -6.56 -6.33
N THR A 35 -1.98 -7.13 -5.82
CA THR A 35 -2.01 -8.56 -5.46
C THR A 35 -1.87 -9.46 -6.68
N LYS A 36 -2.35 -9.03 -7.84
CA LYS A 36 -2.39 -9.81 -9.07
C LYS A 36 -1.05 -9.82 -9.81
N ASP A 37 -0.29 -8.74 -9.70
CA ASP A 37 1.02 -8.61 -10.33
C ASP A 37 2.09 -8.26 -9.29
N ARG A 38 2.46 -9.26 -8.48
CA ARG A 38 3.53 -9.12 -7.49
C ARG A 38 4.91 -8.96 -8.13
N SER A 39 5.07 -9.41 -9.37
CA SER A 39 6.30 -9.27 -10.16
C SER A 39 6.59 -7.84 -10.59
N ALA A 40 5.55 -7.01 -10.77
CA ALA A 40 5.71 -5.59 -11.08
C ALA A 40 6.35 -4.77 -9.94
N GLY A 41 6.50 -5.35 -8.74
CA GLY A 41 7.16 -4.72 -7.59
C GLY A 41 6.19 -4.03 -6.64
N TYR A 42 6.68 -3.02 -5.92
CA TYR A 42 5.92 -2.30 -4.91
C TYR A 42 6.41 -0.85 -4.76
N PHE A 43 5.52 0.03 -4.32
CA PHE A 43 5.86 1.39 -3.91
C PHE A 43 6.04 1.44 -2.40
N THR A 44 6.98 2.25 -1.92
CA THR A 44 7.18 2.49 -0.48
C THR A 44 6.93 3.94 -0.12
N THR A 45 6.40 4.18 1.07
CA THR A 45 6.21 5.51 1.64
C THR A 45 6.84 5.57 3.02
N THR A 46 7.23 6.77 3.46
CA THR A 46 7.51 7.01 4.88
C THR A 46 6.21 7.07 5.69
N GLY A 47 6.31 7.03 7.02
CA GLY A 47 5.19 7.18 7.95
C GLY A 47 4.44 8.49 7.73
N PRO A 48 5.12 9.65 7.69
CA PRO A 48 4.47 10.93 7.39
C PRO A 48 3.78 10.97 6.03
N GLN A 49 4.40 10.40 4.99
CA GLN A 49 3.79 10.33 3.66
C GLN A 49 2.52 9.47 3.67
N TRP A 50 2.53 8.35 4.39
CA TRP A 50 1.38 7.48 4.53
C TRP A 50 0.22 8.18 5.24
N THR A 51 0.50 8.86 6.35
CA THR A 51 -0.52 9.64 7.07
C THR A 51 -1.12 10.73 6.19
N ALA A 52 -0.28 11.52 5.51
CA ALA A 52 -0.74 12.58 4.61
C ALA A 52 -1.58 12.04 3.44
N PHE A 53 -1.21 10.88 2.90
CA PHE A 53 -1.99 10.21 1.86
C PHE A 53 -3.37 9.79 2.37
N ILE A 54 -3.44 9.16 3.55
CA ILE A 54 -4.72 8.74 4.15
C ILE A 54 -5.62 9.93 4.45
N ASP A 55 -5.06 11.03 4.99
CA ASP A 55 -5.83 12.24 5.29
C ASP A 55 -6.39 12.88 4.00
N ALA A 56 -5.59 12.94 2.94
CA ALA A 56 -6.03 13.41 1.63
C ALA A 56 -7.15 12.54 1.01
N VAL A 57 -7.04 11.21 1.13
CA VAL A 57 -8.11 10.30 0.68
C VAL A 57 -9.40 10.52 1.50
N LYS A 58 -9.31 10.66 2.82
CA LYS A 58 -10.46 10.90 3.69
C LYS A 58 -11.13 12.26 3.47
N SER A 59 -10.40 13.23 2.93
CA SER A 59 -10.92 14.55 2.59
C SER A 59 -11.37 14.65 1.13
N ASP A 60 -11.53 13.53 0.42
CA ASP A 60 -11.93 13.47 -0.99
C ASP A 60 -11.06 14.33 -1.92
N ARG A 61 -9.76 14.48 -1.60
CA ARG A 61 -8.84 15.35 -2.37
C ARG A 61 -8.54 14.82 -3.78
N PHE A 62 -8.71 13.52 -3.98
CA PHE A 62 -8.31 12.82 -5.22
C PHE A 62 -9.51 12.35 -6.07
N ASP A 63 -10.72 12.82 -5.74
CA ASP A 63 -11.92 12.63 -6.57
C ASP A 63 -12.03 13.67 -7.69
#